data_AF-A0A897MWK8-F1
#
_entry.id   AF-A0A897MWK8-F1
#
_cell.length_a   1.000
_cell.length_b   1.000
_cell.length_c   1.000
_cell.angle_alpha   90.00
_cell.angle_beta   90.00
_cell.angle_gamma   90.00
#
_symmetry.space_group_name_H-M   'P 1'
#
loop_
_entity.id
_entity.type
_entity.pdbx_description
1 polymer ?
#
loop_
_entity_poly.entity_id
_entity_poly.type
_entity_poly.pdbx_seq_one_letter_code
_entity_poly.pdbx_strand_id
1 'polypeptide(L)'
;MGTVTNPLAKEARSIFAELGYTISDHGDELTAERGWKVVEVTPMPEPKSPPASGSLRCFVTYQHSARDLRQRIRQANPEYDWAIITVEDDDYEVVRAPPCAEAA
;
A
#
# COMPACT_ATOMS: atom_id res chain seq x y z
N MET A 1 3.35 13.61 19.83
CA MET A 1 2.64 12.58 19.06
C MET A 1 2.95 12.84 17.61
N GLY A 2 3.87 12.04 17.05
CA GLY A 2 4.55 12.34 15.78
C GLY A 2 3.72 11.87 14.59
N THR A 3 3.29 12.83 13.77
CA THR A 3 2.73 12.61 12.44
C THR A 3 3.83 12.16 11.48
N VAL A 4 4.22 10.87 11.58
CA VAL A 4 5.19 10.22 10.66
C VAL A 4 4.52 9.87 9.31
N THR A 5 3.26 10.25 9.12
CA THR A 5 2.48 10.00 7.90
C THR A 5 2.82 10.94 6.73
N ASN A 6 3.51 12.07 6.95
CA ASN A 6 3.66 13.07 5.89
C ASN A 6 4.56 12.66 4.70
N PRO A 7 5.74 12.03 4.86
CA PRO A 7 6.57 11.67 3.71
C PRO A 7 5.99 10.49 2.91
N LEU A 8 5.63 9.40 3.59
CA LEU A 8 5.03 8.21 2.95
C LEU A 8 3.73 8.53 2.20
N ALA A 9 2.86 9.35 2.80
CA ALA A 9 1.60 9.75 2.16
C ALA A 9 1.83 10.64 0.93
N LYS A 10 2.82 11.54 1.00
CA LYS A 10 3.16 12.42 -0.11
C LYS A 10 3.74 11.64 -1.28
N GLU A 11 4.66 10.72 -1.01
CA GLU A 11 5.26 9.81 -1.99
C GLU A 11 4.18 8.97 -2.67
N ALA A 12 3.33 8.31 -1.89
CA ALA A 12 2.21 7.54 -2.40
C ALA A 12 1.29 8.40 -3.28
N ARG A 13 0.99 9.63 -2.85
CA ARG A 13 0.20 10.57 -3.63
C ARG A 13 0.81 10.85 -4.99
N SER A 14 2.11 11.12 -5.06
CA SER A 14 2.82 11.35 -6.33
C SER A 14 2.73 10.12 -7.24
N ILE A 15 3.05 8.93 -6.72
CA ILE A 15 3.06 7.67 -7.50
C ILE A 15 1.69 7.40 -8.12
N PHE A 16 0.64 7.46 -7.31
CA PHE A 16 -0.72 7.20 -7.80
C PHE A 16 -1.24 8.30 -8.72
N ALA A 17 -0.87 9.56 -8.48
CA ALA A 17 -1.19 10.66 -9.39
C ALA A 17 -0.53 10.46 -10.76
N GLU A 18 0.74 10.00 -10.79
CA GLU A 18 1.43 9.63 -12.03
C GLU A 18 0.77 8.43 -12.74
N LEU A 19 0.24 7.47 -11.97
CA LEU A 19 -0.54 6.34 -12.49
C LEU A 19 -1.95 6.72 -12.97
N GLY A 20 -2.38 7.98 -12.77
CA GLY A 20 -3.69 8.49 -13.15
C GLY A 20 -4.83 8.08 -12.21
N TYR A 21 -4.52 7.87 -10.93
CA TYR A 21 -5.50 7.66 -9.86
C TYR A 21 -5.76 9.00 -9.14
N THR A 22 -7.00 9.19 -8.71
CA THR A 22 -7.39 10.28 -7.82
C THR A 22 -7.16 9.83 -6.38
N ILE A 23 -6.19 10.42 -5.68
CA ILE A 23 -6.00 10.16 -4.25
C ILE A 23 -6.77 11.15 -3.38
N SER A 24 -7.50 10.60 -2.42
CA SER A 24 -8.17 11.29 -1.32
C SER A 24 -7.47 10.94 -0.01
N ASP A 25 -7.05 11.94 0.78
CA ASP A 25 -6.52 11.72 2.11
C ASP A 25 -7.64 11.69 3.16
N HIS A 26 -7.62 10.66 4.01
CA HIS A 26 -8.53 10.47 5.14
C HIS A 26 -7.72 10.49 6.46
N GLY A 27 -6.80 11.45 6.60
CA GLY A 27 -5.99 11.66 7.79
C GLY A 27 -4.86 10.64 7.98
N ASP A 28 -5.22 9.40 8.34
CA ASP A 28 -4.29 8.30 8.58
C ASP A 28 -4.26 7.27 7.44
N GLU A 29 -5.28 7.31 6.58
CA GLU A 29 -5.43 6.44 5.41
C GLU A 29 -5.58 7.28 4.15
N LEU A 30 -5.16 6.73 3.01
CA LEU A 30 -5.28 7.33 1.69
C LEU A 30 -6.17 6.42 0.84
N THR A 31 -6.94 6.98 -0.08
CA THR A 31 -7.80 6.21 -0.98
C THR A 31 -7.52 6.64 -2.40
N ALA A 32 -7.05 5.73 -3.24
CA ALA A 32 -6.76 5.96 -4.64
C ALA A 32 -7.88 5.40 -5.52
N GLU A 33 -8.64 6.28 -6.17
CA GLU A 33 -9.79 5.94 -7.00
C GLU A 33 -9.46 6.09 -8.48
N ARG A 34 -9.78 5.08 -9.30
CA ARG A 34 -9.65 5.11 -10.75
C ARG A 34 -10.83 4.42 -11.41
N GLY A 35 -11.78 5.24 -11.86
CA GLY A 35 -12.97 4.76 -12.55
C GLY A 35 -13.77 3.78 -11.70
N TRP A 36 -13.67 2.49 -12.03
CA TRP A 36 -14.37 1.40 -11.33
C TRP A 36 -13.55 0.75 -10.21
N LYS A 37 -12.27 1.13 -10.05
CA LYS A 37 -11.38 0.56 -9.03
C LYS A 37 -11.11 1.58 -7.93
N VAL A 38 -11.28 1.15 -6.69
CA VAL A 38 -10.87 1.89 -5.49
C VAL A 38 -9.76 1.07 -4.81
N VAL A 39 -8.65 1.73 -4.53
CA VAL A 39 -7.49 1.15 -3.86
C VAL A 39 -7.30 1.86 -2.53
N GLU A 40 -7.43 1.13 -1.43
CA GLU A 40 -7.14 1.66 -0.11
C GLU A 40 -5.63 1.67 0.09
N VAL A 41 -5.05 2.83 0.28
CA VAL A 41 -3.62 3.06 0.47
C VAL A 41 -3.36 3.33 1.95
N THR A 42 -2.67 2.41 2.62
CA THR A 42 -2.36 2.55 4.05
C THR A 42 -0.85 2.78 4.25
N PRO A 43 -0.41 3.99 4.60
CA PRO A 43 0.98 4.26 4.95
C PRO A 43 1.29 3.65 6.32
N MET A 44 2.11 2.60 6.34
CA MET A 44 2.56 1.90 7.55
C MET A 44 4.09 1.99 7.67
N PRO A 45 4.62 2.99 8.41
CA PRO A 45 6.06 3.07 8.69
C PRO A 45 6.56 1.87 9.53
N GLU A 46 5.68 1.31 10.36
CA GLU A 46 5.94 0.11 11.16
C GLU A 46 5.01 -1.03 10.74
N PRO A 47 5.48 -2.29 10.75
CA PRO A 47 4.67 -3.44 10.37
C PRO A 47 3.60 -3.68 11.44
N LYS A 48 2.40 -3.12 11.23
CA LYS A 48 1.18 -3.44 11.97
C LYS A 48 0.39 -4.54 11.24
N SER A 49 -0.60 -5.10 11.92
CA SER A 49 -1.45 -6.12 11.30
C SER A 49 -2.18 -5.50 10.11
N PRO A 50 -2.10 -6.11 8.91
CA PRO A 50 -2.93 -5.66 7.80
C PRO A 50 -4.39 -5.83 8.20
N PRO A 51 -5.26 -4.85 7.91
CA PRO A 51 -6.69 -4.99 8.15
C PRO A 51 -7.25 -6.11 7.27
N ALA A 52 -8.24 -6.82 7.82
CA ALA A 52 -8.75 -8.07 7.25
C ALA A 52 -9.80 -7.87 6.14
N SER A 53 -10.14 -6.63 5.77
CA SER A 53 -11.22 -6.35 4.82
C SER A 53 -10.84 -5.21 3.88
N GLY A 54 -11.18 -5.39 2.60
CA GLY A 54 -10.88 -4.48 1.50
C GLY A 54 -11.01 -5.22 0.16
N SER A 55 -11.08 -4.50 -0.96
CA SER A 55 -11.03 -5.10 -2.30
C SER A 55 -9.62 -5.11 -2.86
N LEU A 56 -8.97 -3.95 -2.87
CA LEU A 56 -7.63 -3.74 -3.40
C LEU A 56 -6.88 -2.83 -2.44
N ARG A 57 -5.78 -3.32 -1.85
CA ARG A 57 -5.07 -2.59 -0.80
C ARG A 57 -3.61 -2.38 -1.12
N CYS A 58 -3.13 -1.16 -0.96
CA CYS A 58 -1.74 -0.78 -1.18
C CYS A 58 -1.11 -0.37 0.16
N PHE A 59 -0.05 -1.07 0.57
CA PHE A 59 0.66 -0.78 1.81
C PHE A 59 1.93 0.00 1.49
N VAL A 60 2.09 1.19 2.05
CA VAL A 60 3.28 2.02 1.81
C VAL A 60 4.17 1.94 3.03
N THR A 61 5.41 1.48 2.87
CA THR A 61 6.34 1.28 3.98
C THR A 61 7.78 1.56 3.54
N TYR A 62 8.73 1.58 4.47
CA TYR A 62 10.14 1.70 4.13
C TYR A 62 10.72 0.36 3.68
N GLN A 63 11.73 0.37 2.80
CA GLN A 63 12.36 -0.85 2.30
C GLN A 63 12.84 -1.81 3.42
N HIS A 64 13.35 -1.28 4.53
CA HIS A 64 13.77 -2.10 5.67
C HIS A 64 12.63 -2.87 6.36
N SER A 65 11.42 -2.29 6.39
CA SER A 65 10.21 -2.89 6.99
C SER A 65 9.40 -3.71 5.98
N ALA A 66 9.58 -3.44 4.69
CA ALA A 66 8.86 -4.08 3.60
C ALA A 66 8.99 -5.60 3.59
N ARG A 67 10.19 -6.12 3.88
CA ARG A 67 10.44 -7.56 3.90
C ARG A 67 9.60 -8.27 4.97
N ASP A 68 9.54 -7.70 6.16
CA ASP A 68 8.75 -8.25 7.27
C ASP A 68 7.25 -8.14 6.98
N LEU A 69 6.80 -6.97 6.51
CA LEU A 69 5.40 -6.74 6.14
C LEU A 69 4.94 -7.69 5.03
N ARG A 70 5.74 -7.87 3.98
CA ARG A 70 5.47 -8.82 2.89
C ARG A 70 5.33 -10.23 3.41
N GLN A 71 6.20 -10.65 4.32
CA GLN A 71 6.13 -11.98 4.91
C GLN A 71 4.88 -12.16 5.76
N ARG A 72 4.44 -11.12 6.49
CA ARG A 72 3.20 -11.16 7.28
C ARG A 72 1.96 -11.21 6.40
N ILE A 73 1.87 -10.40 5.35
CA ILE A 73 0.73 -10.41 4.43
C ILE A 73 0.66 -11.77 3.72
N ARG A 74 1.80 -12.32 3.27
CA ARG A 74 1.84 -13.67 2.69
C ARG A 74 1.40 -14.75 3.66
N GLN A 75 1.77 -14.65 4.94
CA GLN A 75 1.32 -15.59 5.97
C GLN A 75 -0.18 -15.43 6.29
N ALA A 76 -0.69 -14.19 6.24
CA ALA A 76 -2.10 -13.91 6.45
C ALA A 76 -2.97 -14.41 5.28
N ASN A 77 -2.38 -14.59 4.10
CA ASN A 77 -3.02 -15.06 2.86
C ASN A 77 -4.42 -14.45 2.64
N PRO A 78 -4.50 -13.10 2.54
CA PRO A 78 -5.78 -12.44 2.41
C PRO A 78 -6.46 -12.77 1.08
N GLU A 79 -7.80 -12.84 1.09
CA GLU A 79 -8.61 -13.08 -0.11
C GLU A 79 -8.71 -11.85 -1.04
N TYR A 80 -8.05 -10.75 -0.69
CA TYR A 80 -8.03 -9.50 -1.45
C TYR A 80 -6.70 -9.27 -2.19
N ASP A 81 -6.74 -8.49 -3.26
CA ASP A 81 -5.53 -8.07 -3.98
C ASP A 81 -4.74 -7.06 -3.15
N TRP A 82 -3.43 -7.28 -3.04
CA TRP A 82 -2.54 -6.39 -2.30
C TRP A 82 -1.28 -6.02 -3.07
N ALA A 83 -0.84 -4.78 -2.87
CA ALA A 83 0.43 -4.25 -3.32
C ALA A 83 1.18 -3.62 -2.15
N ILE A 84 2.50 -3.66 -2.17
CA ILE A 84 3.36 -2.99 -1.20
C ILE A 84 4.23 -2.00 -1.97
N ILE A 85 4.18 -0.73 -1.61
CA ILE A 85 5.09 0.30 -2.11
C ILE A 85 6.17 0.51 -1.06
N THR A 86 7.41 0.31 -1.45
CA THR A 86 8.56 0.52 -0.59
C THR A 86 9.25 1.80 -1.01
N VAL A 87 9.35 2.76 -0.09
CA VAL A 87 10.10 4.01 -0.33
C VAL A 87 11.50 3.91 0.27
N GLU A 88 12.49 4.39 -0.47
CA GLU A 88 13.89 4.52 -0.06
C GLU A 88 14.43 5.88 -0.52
N ASP A 89 14.71 6.78 0.43
CA ASP A 89 15.26 8.15 0.24
C ASP A 89 14.56 9.02 -0.84
N ASP A 90 14.79 8.73 -2.12
CA ASP A 90 14.32 9.47 -3.30
C ASP A 90 13.66 8.55 -4.36
N ASP A 91 13.54 7.25 -4.10
CA ASP A 91 13.02 6.25 -5.04
C ASP A 91 11.95 5.35 -4.40
N TYR A 92 11.15 4.69 -5.26
CA TYR A 92 10.07 3.80 -4.83
C TYR A 92 10.04 2.51 -5.64
N GLU A 93 9.85 1.39 -4.95
CA GLU A 93 9.64 0.08 -5.58
C GLU A 93 8.22 -0.43 -5.28
N VAL A 94 7.52 -0.89 -6.31
CA VAL A 94 6.17 -1.46 -6.18
C VAL A 94 6.24 -2.98 -6.22
N VAL A 95 6.12 -3.58 -5.04
CA VAL A 95 6.04 -5.03 -4.85
C VAL A 95 4.58 -5.46 -4.79
N ARG A 96 4.04 -5.86 -5.94
CA ARG A 96 2.72 -6.53 -5.98
C ARG A 96 2.83 -7.99 -5.57
N ALA A 97 1.77 -8.53 -4.96
CA ALA A 97 1.60 -9.97 -4.96
C ALA A 97 1.63 -10.48 -6.41
N PRO A 98 2.18 -11.68 -6.70
CA PRO A 98 1.73 -12.36 -7.91
C PRO A 98 0.19 -12.39 -7.84
N PRO A 99 -0.54 -12.10 -8.94
CA PRO A 99 -1.97 -12.35 -8.95
C PRO A 99 -2.11 -13.79 -8.44
N CYS A 100 -2.91 -13.98 -7.38
CA CYS A 100 -3.30 -15.31 -6.96
C CYS A 100 -3.75 -15.98 -8.27
N ALA A 101 -2.94 -16.91 -8.77
CA ALA A 101 -3.15 -17.43 -10.09
C ALA A 101 -4.60 -17.90 -10.11
N GLU A 102 -5.35 -17.44 -11.10
CA GLU A 102 -6.49 -18.15 -11.64
C GLU A 102 -6.17 -19.64 -11.51
N ALA A 103 -6.75 -20.29 -10.51
CA ALA A 103 -6.55 -21.70 -10.27
C ALA A 103 -7.31 -22.39 -11.40
N ALA A 104 -6.58 -22.66 -12.48
CA ALA A 104 -6.98 -23.53 -13.57
C ALA A 104 -7.23 -24.97 -13.07
#